data_AF-A0A1J7JA56-F1
#
_entry.id   AF-A0A1J7JA56-F1
#
_cell.length_a   1.000
_cell.length_b   1.000
_cell.length_c   1.000
_cell.angle_alpha   90.00
_cell.angle_beta   90.00
_cell.angle_gamma   90.00
#
_symmetry.space_group_name_H-M   'P 1'
#
loop_
_entity.id
_entity.type
_entity.pdbx_description
1 polymer ?
#
loop_
_entity_poly.entity_id
_entity_poly.type
_entity_poly.pdbx_seq_one_letter_code
_entity_poly.pdbx_strand_id
1 'polypeptide(L)'
;MEFKLRPGKPEDVKDYVDTFFDGFSAHTVTQLVFPLGTKIAWDWWYASLSDEIKDPAAHFIVIEDVSTTPPTMAAFAKWNKIHASTKPQDPLPDDWPSNGDQDLARRFFGELHAKHGEIMGGREHWNLELIATKKGYQRRGLGATLVQWGLDRAAEDGWDCYLDSTPEGNRLYKKLGFKTVSTTEFPEISYIQEFMVLENRKQ
;
A
#
# COMPACT_ATOMS: atom_id res chain seq x y z
N MET A 1 -23.90 2.79 8.66
CA MET A 1 -22.76 2.15 7.98
C MET A 1 -22.48 0.86 8.70
N GLU A 2 -22.55 -0.22 7.95
CA GLU A 2 -22.18 -1.55 8.41
C GLU A 2 -21.02 -1.99 7.52
N PHE A 3 -19.91 -2.39 8.12
CA PHE A 3 -18.69 -2.68 7.38
C PHE A 3 -18.41 -4.18 7.36
N LYS A 4 -18.11 -4.71 6.17
CA LYS A 4 -17.76 -6.11 5.99
C LYS A 4 -16.40 -6.25 5.32
N LEU A 5 -15.52 -7.03 5.93
CA LEU A 5 -14.24 -7.40 5.36
C LEU A 5 -14.39 -8.63 4.45
N ARG A 6 -13.75 -8.61 3.27
CA ARG A 6 -13.72 -9.75 2.34
C ARG A 6 -12.41 -9.78 1.53
N PRO A 7 -12.04 -10.94 0.97
CA PRO A 7 -11.03 -11.00 -0.07
C PRO A 7 -11.40 -10.12 -1.27
N GLY A 8 -10.38 -9.49 -1.84
CA GLY A 8 -10.44 -8.80 -3.11
C GLY A 8 -10.59 -9.75 -4.29
N LYS A 9 -11.06 -9.24 -5.42
CA LYS A 9 -11.28 -10.01 -6.66
C LYS A 9 -10.92 -9.18 -7.89
N PRO A 10 -10.63 -9.82 -9.05
CA PRO A 10 -10.26 -9.10 -10.27
C PRO A 10 -11.30 -8.07 -10.72
N GLU A 11 -12.58 -8.29 -10.42
CA GLU A 11 -13.66 -7.38 -10.78
C GLU A 11 -13.62 -6.06 -9.96
N ASP A 12 -12.93 -6.05 -8.82
CA ASP A 12 -12.83 -4.89 -7.93
C ASP A 12 -11.78 -3.86 -8.39
N VAL A 13 -10.96 -4.16 -9.41
CA VAL A 13 -9.79 -3.32 -9.75
C VAL A 13 -10.19 -1.87 -10.02
N LYS A 14 -11.31 -1.65 -10.70
CA LYS A 14 -11.87 -0.31 -10.91
C LYS A 14 -12.07 0.43 -9.58
N ASP A 15 -12.65 -0.24 -8.59
CA ASP A 15 -12.94 0.32 -7.27
C ASP A 15 -11.66 0.51 -6.43
N TYR A 16 -10.62 -0.30 -6.63
CA TYR A 16 -9.30 -0.07 -6.02
C TYR A 16 -8.70 1.25 -6.51
N VAL A 17 -8.68 1.47 -7.83
CA VAL A 17 -8.14 2.69 -8.43
C VAL A 17 -8.91 3.91 -7.94
N ASP A 18 -10.25 3.85 -7.96
CA ASP A 18 -11.09 4.95 -7.50
C ASP A 18 -10.91 5.23 -6.00
N THR A 19 -10.77 4.18 -5.18
CA THR A 19 -10.52 4.31 -3.74
C THR A 19 -9.13 4.87 -3.43
N PHE A 20 -8.11 4.48 -4.21
CA PHE A 20 -6.76 5.02 -4.11
C PHE A 20 -6.77 6.52 -4.40
N PHE A 21 -7.30 6.94 -5.55
CA PHE A 21 -7.32 8.35 -5.91
C PHE A 21 -8.17 9.20 -4.96
N ASP A 22 -9.31 8.69 -4.48
CA ASP A 22 -10.09 9.42 -3.46
C ASP A 22 -9.31 9.54 -2.14
N GLY A 23 -8.78 8.44 -1.62
CA GLY A 23 -8.06 8.38 -0.34
C GLY A 23 -6.76 9.19 -0.32
N PHE A 24 -6.01 9.19 -1.43
CA PHE A 24 -4.72 9.87 -1.58
C PHE A 24 -4.80 11.21 -2.31
N SER A 25 -5.99 11.75 -2.59
CA SER A 25 -6.13 12.99 -3.36
C SER A 25 -5.51 14.25 -2.72
N ALA A 26 -4.99 14.19 -1.48
CA ALA A 26 -4.21 15.26 -0.86
C ALA A 26 -2.73 14.89 -0.63
N HIS A 27 -2.30 13.69 -1.03
CA HIS A 27 -0.94 13.21 -0.82
C HIS A 27 0.00 13.75 -1.91
N THR A 28 1.06 14.46 -1.51
CA THR A 28 1.93 15.22 -2.41
C THR A 28 2.56 14.35 -3.49
N VAL A 29 3.17 13.21 -3.14
CA VAL A 29 3.81 12.31 -4.12
C VAL A 29 2.78 11.78 -5.10
N THR A 30 1.58 11.42 -4.62
CA THR A 30 0.50 10.91 -5.48
C THR A 30 0.07 11.97 -6.49
N GLN A 31 -0.11 13.22 -6.08
CA GLN A 31 -0.52 14.29 -6.99
C GLN A 31 0.52 14.59 -8.08
N LEU A 32 1.81 14.48 -7.75
CA LEU A 32 2.90 14.78 -8.67
C LEU A 32 3.18 13.63 -9.65
N VAL A 33 3.22 12.39 -9.15
CA VAL A 33 3.52 11.20 -9.97
C VAL A 33 2.28 10.66 -10.69
N PHE A 34 1.11 10.74 -10.05
CA PHE A 34 -0.17 10.24 -10.58
C PHE A 34 -1.19 11.38 -10.64
N PRO A 35 -1.10 12.30 -11.63
CA PRO A 35 -1.98 13.46 -11.67
C PRO A 35 -3.46 13.08 -11.60
N LEU A 36 -4.13 13.58 -10.56
CA LEU A 36 -5.51 13.23 -10.23
C LEU A 36 -6.48 13.61 -11.37
N GLY A 37 -7.41 12.71 -11.67
CA GLY A 37 -8.47 12.97 -12.65
C GLY A 37 -8.03 12.85 -14.11
N THR A 38 -6.81 12.40 -14.39
CA THR A 38 -6.38 12.12 -15.77
C THR A 38 -6.59 10.66 -16.12
N LYS A 39 -7.02 10.42 -17.38
CA LYS A 39 -7.18 9.07 -17.90
C LYS A 39 -5.86 8.29 -17.93
N ILE A 40 -4.74 8.98 -18.20
CA ILE A 40 -3.41 8.36 -18.31
C ILE A 40 -2.99 7.73 -16.96
N ALA A 41 -3.09 8.48 -15.86
CA ALA A 41 -2.75 7.97 -14.54
C ALA A 41 -3.73 6.88 -14.09
N TRP A 42 -5.02 7.02 -14.42
CA TRP A 42 -6.04 6.04 -14.11
C TRP A 42 -5.83 4.71 -14.86
N ASP A 43 -5.58 4.77 -16.18
CA ASP A 43 -5.34 3.59 -17.01
C ASP A 43 -4.10 2.83 -16.56
N TRP A 44 -3.04 3.56 -16.17
CA TRP A 44 -1.81 2.95 -15.63
C TRP A 44 -2.08 2.19 -14.33
N TRP A 45 -2.76 2.82 -13.36
CA TRP A 45 -3.12 2.16 -12.10
C TRP A 45 -4.05 0.97 -12.33
N TYR A 46 -5.01 1.09 -13.25
CA TYR A 46 -5.90 0.00 -13.62
C TYR A 46 -5.12 -1.17 -14.22
N ALA A 47 -4.17 -0.91 -15.12
CA ALA A 47 -3.33 -1.94 -15.72
C ALA A 47 -2.43 -2.62 -14.66
N SER A 48 -1.75 -1.84 -13.81
CA SER A 48 -0.88 -2.33 -12.75
C SER A 48 -1.64 -3.25 -11.79
N LEU A 49 -2.75 -2.76 -11.21
CA LEU A 49 -3.54 -3.56 -10.26
C LEU A 49 -4.25 -4.74 -10.93
N SER A 50 -4.60 -4.64 -12.21
CA SER A 50 -5.14 -5.77 -12.98
C SER A 50 -4.12 -6.89 -13.13
N ASP A 51 -2.83 -6.57 -13.22
CA ASP A 51 -1.78 -7.57 -13.31
C ASP A 51 -1.40 -8.14 -11.94
N GLU A 52 -1.15 -7.25 -10.98
CA GLU A 52 -0.74 -7.61 -9.62
C GLU A 52 -1.76 -8.51 -8.90
N ILE A 53 -3.06 -8.34 -9.14
CA ILE A 53 -4.08 -9.18 -8.50
C ILE A 53 -4.05 -10.64 -8.96
N LYS A 54 -3.33 -10.95 -10.04
CA LYS A 54 -3.11 -12.32 -10.51
C LYS A 54 -1.98 -13.02 -9.75
N ASP A 55 -1.11 -12.27 -9.07
CA ASP A 55 0.00 -12.83 -8.31
C ASP A 55 -0.52 -13.56 -7.07
N PRO A 56 -0.28 -14.87 -6.91
CA PRO A 56 -0.67 -15.60 -5.71
C PRO A 56 -0.01 -15.10 -4.42
N ALA A 57 1.11 -14.36 -4.50
CA ALA A 57 1.74 -13.72 -3.35
C ALA A 57 1.08 -12.40 -2.95
N ALA A 58 0.24 -11.81 -3.83
CA ALA A 58 -0.46 -10.57 -3.59
C ALA A 58 -1.86 -10.83 -3.00
N HIS A 59 -2.06 -10.34 -1.78
CA HIS A 59 -3.28 -10.49 -1.01
C HIS A 59 -4.03 -9.16 -0.92
N PHE A 60 -5.09 -9.05 -1.72
CA PHE A 60 -6.00 -7.91 -1.69
C PHE A 60 -7.14 -8.16 -0.69
N ILE A 61 -7.37 -7.19 0.20
CA ILE A 61 -8.42 -7.24 1.21
C ILE A 61 -9.23 -5.97 1.17
N VAL A 62 -10.54 -6.13 1.19
CA VAL A 62 -11.52 -5.05 0.98
C VAL A 62 -12.40 -4.92 2.21
N ILE A 63 -12.72 -3.68 2.56
CA ILE A 63 -13.85 -3.37 3.44
C ILE A 63 -14.93 -2.66 2.63
N GLU A 64 -16.11 -3.26 2.60
CA GLU A 64 -17.31 -2.69 1.98
C GLU A 64 -18.25 -2.10 3.04
N ASP A 65 -18.88 -0.98 2.71
CA ASP A 65 -20.10 -0.53 3.38
C ASP A 65 -21.29 -1.27 2.79
N VAL A 66 -21.81 -2.26 3.52
CA VAL A 66 -22.95 -3.08 3.09
C VAL A 66 -24.29 -2.40 3.37
N SER A 67 -24.28 -1.20 3.98
CA SER A 67 -25.50 -0.39 4.14
C SER A 67 -25.89 0.40 2.89
N THR A 68 -25.04 0.42 1.86
CA THR A 68 -25.35 0.99 0.54
C THR A 68 -25.82 -0.08 -0.43
N THR A 69 -26.58 0.33 -1.46
CA THR A 69 -27.05 -0.57 -2.53
C THR A 69 -26.67 0.01 -3.89
N PRO A 70 -25.72 -0.60 -4.64
CA PRO A 70 -24.90 -1.76 -4.24
C PRO A 70 -23.93 -1.43 -3.08
N PRO A 71 -23.33 -2.44 -2.41
CA PRO A 71 -22.29 -2.21 -1.42
C PRO A 71 -21.15 -1.38 -2.00
N THR A 72 -20.65 -0.43 -1.22
CA THR A 72 -19.60 0.50 -1.66
C THR A 72 -18.27 0.11 -1.03
N MET A 73 -17.23 -0.06 -1.84
CA MET A 73 -15.87 -0.19 -1.30
C MET A 73 -15.50 1.07 -0.51
N ALA A 74 -15.27 0.90 0.80
CA ALA A 74 -14.92 1.97 1.72
C ALA A 74 -13.40 2.08 1.89
N ALA A 75 -12.70 0.94 1.88
CA ALA A 75 -11.26 0.85 2.02
C ALA A 75 -10.75 -0.46 1.42
N PHE A 76 -9.46 -0.51 1.07
CA PHE A 76 -8.77 -1.75 0.71
C PHE A 76 -7.29 -1.69 1.12
N ALA A 77 -6.66 -2.85 1.17
CA ALA A 77 -5.22 -3.00 1.30
C ALA A 77 -4.70 -4.10 0.37
N LYS A 78 -3.45 -3.94 -0.08
CA LYS A 78 -2.65 -4.95 -0.76
C LYS A 78 -1.48 -5.32 0.13
N TRP A 79 -1.39 -6.59 0.47
CA TRP A 79 -0.29 -7.19 1.22
C TRP A 79 0.45 -8.19 0.33
N ASN A 80 1.78 -8.16 0.30
CA ASN A 80 2.55 -9.18 -0.40
C ASN A 80 3.26 -10.09 0.59
N LYS A 81 3.20 -11.40 0.33
CA LYS A 81 3.96 -12.40 1.06
C LYS A 81 5.32 -12.60 0.38
N ILE A 82 6.39 -12.07 0.97
CA ILE A 82 7.74 -12.09 0.40
C ILE A 82 8.55 -13.21 1.08
N HIS A 83 8.98 -14.20 0.29
CA HIS A 83 9.86 -15.27 0.74
C HIS A 83 11.33 -14.86 0.59
N ALA A 84 12.20 -15.45 1.41
CA ALA A 84 13.65 -15.28 1.29
C ALA A 84 14.22 -15.75 -0.06
N SER A 85 13.55 -16.74 -0.67
CA SER A 85 13.89 -17.27 -1.99
C SER A 85 13.23 -16.53 -3.15
N THR A 86 12.36 -15.56 -2.86
CA THR A 86 11.82 -14.69 -3.92
C THR A 86 13.01 -13.98 -4.56
N LYS A 87 13.05 -13.99 -5.89
CA LYS A 87 14.05 -13.24 -6.68
C LYS A 87 14.07 -11.77 -6.21
N PRO A 88 15.14 -10.99 -6.53
CA PRO A 88 15.09 -9.54 -6.29
C PRO A 88 13.72 -9.02 -6.72
N GLN A 89 13.12 -8.20 -5.85
CA GLN A 89 11.80 -7.61 -6.09
C GLN A 89 11.68 -7.16 -7.54
N ASP A 90 10.49 -7.31 -8.12
CA ASP A 90 10.27 -6.99 -9.53
C ASP A 90 10.86 -5.62 -9.87
N PRO A 91 11.48 -5.48 -11.05
CA PRO A 91 12.05 -4.21 -11.45
C PRO A 91 10.96 -3.15 -11.38
N LEU A 92 11.34 -1.96 -10.90
CA LEU A 92 10.43 -0.83 -10.89
C LEU A 92 9.91 -0.57 -12.31
N PRO A 93 8.63 -0.15 -12.45
CA PRO A 93 8.07 0.25 -13.72
C PRO A 93 8.98 1.24 -14.45
N ASP A 94 9.18 1.04 -15.75
CA ASP A 94 9.84 2.01 -16.64
C ASP A 94 8.83 2.90 -17.38
N ASP A 95 7.53 2.60 -17.24
CA ASP A 95 6.41 3.17 -17.98
C ASP A 95 5.44 4.01 -17.12
N TRP A 96 5.95 4.69 -16.08
CA TRP A 96 5.15 5.60 -15.24
C TRP A 96 4.29 6.56 -16.07
N PRO A 97 3.11 7.00 -15.57
CA PRO A 97 2.20 7.89 -16.32
C PRO A 97 2.90 9.11 -16.90
N SER A 98 2.92 9.23 -18.23
CA SER A 98 3.73 10.23 -18.95
C SER A 98 3.37 11.68 -18.64
N ASN A 99 2.20 11.92 -18.05
CA ASN A 99 1.74 13.22 -17.62
C ASN A 99 2.12 13.57 -16.17
N GLY A 100 2.73 12.64 -15.43
CA GLY A 100 3.28 12.84 -14.09
C GLY A 100 4.78 13.12 -14.07
N ASP A 101 5.30 13.49 -12.91
CA ASP A 101 6.73 13.74 -12.69
C ASP A 101 7.53 12.44 -12.69
N GLN A 102 8.13 12.15 -13.85
CA GLN A 102 8.90 10.93 -14.11
C GLN A 102 10.18 10.83 -13.27
N ASP A 103 10.85 11.95 -13.02
CA ASP A 103 12.11 11.96 -12.28
C ASP A 103 11.86 11.83 -10.78
N LEU A 104 10.77 12.42 -10.28
CA LEU A 104 10.29 12.16 -8.94
C LEU A 104 9.86 10.70 -8.79
N ALA A 105 9.12 10.14 -9.74
CA ALA A 105 8.68 8.73 -9.69
C ALA A 105 9.87 7.77 -9.55
N ARG A 106 10.86 7.90 -10.44
CA ARG A 106 12.07 7.05 -10.43
C ARG A 106 12.85 7.17 -9.12
N ARG A 107 13.02 8.39 -8.61
CA ARG A 107 13.78 8.61 -7.37
C ARG A 107 13.02 8.13 -6.14
N PHE A 108 11.74 8.46 -6.04
CA PHE A 108 10.90 8.10 -4.90
C PHE A 108 10.74 6.58 -4.83
N PHE A 109 10.15 5.95 -5.85
CA PHE A 109 9.93 4.51 -5.84
C PHE A 109 11.25 3.71 -5.91
N GLY A 110 12.29 4.29 -6.53
CA GLY A 110 13.68 3.81 -6.46
C GLY A 110 14.19 3.64 -5.04
N GLU A 111 14.01 4.69 -4.23
CA GLU A 111 14.43 4.70 -2.83
C GLU A 111 13.60 3.71 -1.99
N LEU A 112 12.27 3.65 -2.19
CA LEU A 112 11.39 2.70 -1.50
C LEU A 112 11.86 1.26 -1.73
N HIS A 113 12.07 0.90 -3.00
CA HIS A 113 12.58 -0.41 -3.40
C HIS A 113 13.96 -0.71 -2.79
N ALA A 114 14.90 0.25 -2.87
CA ALA A 114 16.25 0.08 -2.32
C ALA A 114 16.22 -0.12 -0.81
N LYS A 115 15.43 0.69 -0.08
CA LYS A 115 15.32 0.62 1.38
C LYS A 115 14.63 -0.65 1.83
N HIS A 116 13.61 -1.11 1.12
CA HIS A 116 12.96 -2.39 1.40
C HIS A 116 13.98 -3.54 1.31
N GLY A 117 14.78 -3.57 0.23
CA GLY A 117 15.87 -4.54 0.07
C GLY A 117 16.93 -4.47 1.18
N GLU A 118 17.39 -3.27 1.53
CA GLU A 118 18.39 -3.02 2.58
C GLU A 118 17.90 -3.47 3.97
N ILE A 119 16.67 -3.08 4.33
CA ILE A 119 16.10 -3.28 5.67
C ILE A 119 15.68 -4.74 5.89
N MET A 120 15.03 -5.34 4.90
CA MET A 120 14.54 -6.71 5.05
C MET A 120 15.62 -7.74 4.72
N GLY A 121 16.60 -7.42 3.87
CA GLY A 121 17.81 -8.23 3.70
C GLY A 121 17.56 -9.69 3.34
N GLY A 122 16.48 -9.96 2.58
CA GLY A 122 16.08 -11.32 2.21
C GLY A 122 15.36 -12.11 3.32
N ARG A 123 14.94 -11.49 4.43
CA ARG A 123 14.07 -12.14 5.42
C ARG A 123 12.69 -12.42 4.83
N GLU A 124 12.04 -13.48 5.31
CA GLU A 124 10.62 -13.71 5.03
C GLU A 124 9.76 -12.69 5.76
N HIS A 125 8.84 -12.04 5.04
CA HIS A 125 8.00 -11.01 5.63
C HIS A 125 6.73 -10.74 4.83
N TRP A 126 5.75 -10.16 5.51
CA TRP A 126 4.56 -9.57 4.91
C TRP A 126 4.78 -8.08 4.67
N ASN A 127 4.67 -7.63 3.41
CA ASN A 127 4.79 -6.23 3.04
C ASN A 127 3.40 -5.59 2.87
N LEU A 128 3.08 -4.53 3.61
CA LEU A 128 1.93 -3.69 3.30
C LEU A 128 2.32 -2.67 2.25
N GLU A 129 2.07 -3.01 0.98
CA GLU A 129 2.45 -2.16 -0.15
C GLU A 129 1.46 -1.03 -0.40
N LEU A 130 0.16 -1.30 -0.25
CA LEU A 130 -0.88 -0.33 -0.53
C LEU A 130 -2.00 -0.40 0.50
N ILE A 131 -2.45 0.75 0.98
CA ILE A 131 -3.64 0.87 1.82
C ILE A 131 -4.34 2.19 1.56
N ALA A 132 -5.62 2.13 1.24
CA ALA A 132 -6.42 3.30 0.94
C ALA A 132 -7.76 3.23 1.67
N THR A 133 -8.22 4.38 2.15
CA THR A 133 -9.58 4.54 2.68
C THR A 133 -10.19 5.78 2.04
N LYS A 134 -11.36 5.63 1.43
CA LYS A 134 -12.12 6.74 0.84
C LYS A 134 -12.31 7.85 1.87
N LYS A 135 -12.18 9.11 1.46
CA LYS A 135 -12.24 10.29 2.35
C LYS A 135 -13.46 10.30 3.27
N GLY A 136 -14.65 9.98 2.74
CA GLY A 136 -15.90 9.91 3.51
C GLY A 136 -15.95 8.79 4.56
N TYR A 137 -15.04 7.82 4.47
CA TYR A 137 -14.95 6.64 5.32
C TYR A 137 -13.75 6.65 6.29
N GLN A 138 -12.89 7.68 6.20
CA GLN A 138 -11.73 7.82 7.09
C GLN A 138 -12.14 8.04 8.55
N ARG A 139 -11.19 7.82 9.47
CA ARG A 139 -11.36 7.98 10.93
C ARG A 139 -12.43 7.07 11.57
N ARG A 140 -12.79 5.98 10.89
CA ARG A 140 -13.72 4.93 11.37
C ARG A 140 -13.05 3.61 11.74
N GLY A 141 -11.72 3.59 11.82
CA GLY A 141 -10.94 2.38 12.17
C GLY A 141 -10.65 1.43 11.01
N LEU A 142 -11.14 1.71 9.79
CA LEU A 142 -11.03 0.80 8.64
C LEU A 142 -9.58 0.45 8.27
N GLY A 143 -8.69 1.46 8.26
CA GLY A 143 -7.27 1.21 8.02
C GLY A 143 -6.63 0.32 9.08
N ALA A 144 -7.02 0.47 10.36
CA ALA A 144 -6.53 -0.39 11.44
C ALA A 144 -7.00 -1.85 11.25
N THR A 145 -8.25 -2.04 10.85
CA THR A 145 -8.81 -3.37 10.54
C THR A 145 -8.04 -4.05 9.39
N LEU A 146 -7.72 -3.30 8.33
CA LEU A 146 -6.96 -3.81 7.19
C LEU A 146 -5.51 -4.17 7.56
N VAL A 147 -4.88 -3.36 8.44
CA VAL A 147 -3.53 -3.69 8.93
C VAL A 147 -3.56 -4.91 9.82
N GLN A 148 -4.50 -5.00 10.76
CA GLN A 148 -4.63 -6.13 11.66
C GLN A 148 -4.77 -7.45 10.91
N TRP A 149 -5.54 -7.47 9.80
CA TRP A 149 -5.65 -8.67 8.97
C TRP A 149 -4.28 -9.19 8.50
N GLY A 150 -3.38 -8.32 8.06
CA GLY A 150 -2.04 -8.73 7.63
C GLY A 150 -1.13 -9.12 8.78
N LEU A 151 -1.24 -8.43 9.92
CA LEU A 151 -0.51 -8.78 11.14
C LEU A 151 -0.89 -10.19 11.64
N ASP A 152 -2.16 -10.55 11.59
CA ASP A 152 -2.63 -11.87 11.98
C ASP A 152 -2.00 -12.96 11.09
N ARG A 153 -1.91 -12.74 9.77
CA ARG A 153 -1.25 -13.67 8.83
C ARG A 153 0.25 -13.77 9.06
N ALA A 154 0.91 -12.65 9.29
CA ALA A 154 2.33 -12.64 9.60
C ALA A 154 2.63 -13.37 10.92
N ALA A 155 1.75 -13.23 11.92
CA ALA A 155 1.87 -13.95 13.18
C ALA A 155 1.65 -15.47 13.00
N GLU A 156 0.67 -15.88 12.19
CA GLU A 156 0.44 -17.29 11.83
C GLU A 156 1.66 -17.92 11.14
N ASP A 157 2.31 -17.19 10.24
CA ASP A 157 3.52 -17.63 9.55
C ASP A 157 4.80 -17.53 10.42
N GLY A 158 4.75 -16.73 11.49
CA GLY A 158 5.93 -16.37 12.29
C GLY A 158 6.93 -15.53 11.51
N TRP A 159 6.44 -14.61 10.69
CA TRP A 159 7.20 -13.75 9.77
C TRP A 159 7.09 -12.28 10.15
N ASP A 160 8.12 -11.49 9.84
CA ASP A 160 8.11 -10.05 10.11
C ASP A 160 7.09 -9.31 9.22
N CYS A 161 6.77 -8.06 9.56
CA CYS A 161 6.03 -7.14 8.68
C CYS A 161 6.87 -5.93 8.32
N TYR A 162 6.72 -5.45 7.09
CA TYR A 162 7.36 -4.25 6.55
C TYR A 162 6.32 -3.32 5.92
N LEU A 163 6.55 -2.00 6.00
CA LEU A 163 5.81 -1.01 5.22
C LEU A 163 6.58 0.30 5.04
N ASP A 164 6.19 1.03 3.99
CA ASP A 164 6.57 2.42 3.74
C ASP A 164 5.45 3.33 4.28
N SER A 165 5.70 4.02 5.39
CA SER A 165 4.70 4.86 6.03
C SER A 165 4.68 6.29 5.52
N THR A 166 3.53 6.74 5.01
CA THR A 166 3.28 8.17 4.83
C THR A 166 3.24 8.91 6.18
N PRO A 167 3.47 10.24 6.21
CA PRO A 167 3.32 11.04 7.41
C PRO A 167 1.92 10.91 8.07
N GLU A 168 0.87 10.77 7.27
CA GLU A 168 -0.51 10.62 7.75
C GLU A 168 -0.77 9.24 8.38
N GLY A 169 -0.12 8.20 7.84
CA GLY A 169 -0.26 6.82 8.30
C GLY A 169 0.57 6.48 9.54
N ASN A 170 1.67 7.20 9.79
CA ASN A 170 2.70 6.77 10.77
C ASN A 170 2.15 6.52 12.18
N ARG A 171 1.19 7.35 12.63
CA ARG A 171 0.61 7.25 13.96
C ARG A 171 -0.22 5.99 14.13
N LEU A 172 -0.87 5.53 13.06
CA LEU A 172 -1.61 4.28 13.07
C LEU A 172 -0.65 3.11 13.23
N TYR A 173 0.38 3.02 12.39
CA TYR A 173 1.32 1.90 12.40
C TYR A 173 2.09 1.81 13.72
N LYS A 174 2.54 2.95 14.29
CA LYS A 174 3.20 3.00 15.60
C LYS A 174 2.30 2.44 16.72
N LYS A 175 0.99 2.73 16.68
CA LYS A 175 0.02 2.16 17.65
C LYS A 175 -0.17 0.65 17.50
N LEU A 176 0.03 0.13 16.29
CA LEU A 176 -0.07 -1.29 15.98
C LEU A 176 1.26 -2.04 16.20
N GLY A 177 2.29 -1.37 16.73
CA GLY A 177 3.55 -1.99 17.14
C GLY A 177 4.69 -1.88 16.14
N PHE A 178 4.45 -1.31 14.95
CA PHE A 178 5.52 -1.01 14.00
C PHE A 178 6.50 0.02 14.57
N LYS A 179 7.78 -0.16 14.27
CA LYS A 179 8.85 0.76 14.63
C LYS A 179 9.49 1.33 13.37
N THR A 180 9.72 2.63 13.37
CA THR A 180 10.52 3.30 12.34
C THR A 180 11.97 2.84 12.47
N VAL A 181 12.53 2.27 11.40
CA VAL A 181 13.91 1.77 11.37
C VAL A 181 14.81 2.58 10.45
N SER A 182 14.23 3.30 9.50
CA SER A 182 14.93 4.24 8.61
C SER A 182 13.98 5.35 8.18
N THR A 183 14.55 6.45 7.71
CA THR A 183 13.83 7.57 7.09
C THR A 183 14.60 8.09 5.88
N THR A 184 13.89 8.51 4.84
CA THR A 184 14.49 9.25 3.73
C THR A 184 13.72 10.55 3.51
N GLU A 185 14.46 11.66 3.35
CA GLU A 185 13.90 12.97 3.07
C GLU A 185 13.89 13.25 1.56
N PHE A 186 12.83 13.90 1.09
CA PHE A 186 12.68 14.43 -0.26
C PHE A 186 12.44 15.95 -0.16
N PRO A 187 13.51 16.75 0.02
CA PRO A 187 13.40 18.18 0.32
C PRO A 187 12.67 18.98 -0.75
N GLU A 188 12.79 18.57 -2.02
CA GLU A 188 12.17 19.22 -3.18
C GLU A 188 10.63 19.23 -3.12
N ILE A 189 10.04 18.32 -2.35
CA ILE A 189 8.59 18.24 -2.11
C ILE A 189 8.24 18.36 -0.62
N SER A 190 9.21 18.74 0.23
CA SER A 190 9.04 18.84 1.68
C SER A 190 8.41 17.59 2.31
N TYR A 191 8.90 16.41 1.91
CA TYR A 191 8.33 15.12 2.31
C TYR A 191 9.38 14.27 3.03
N ILE A 192 8.93 13.50 4.03
CA ILE A 192 9.75 12.52 4.74
C ILE A 192 9.04 11.16 4.67
N GLN A 193 9.74 10.17 4.12
CA GLN A 193 9.30 8.79 4.09
C GLN A 193 9.85 8.07 5.32
N GLU A 194 8.97 7.41 6.09
CA GLU A 194 9.38 6.52 7.18
C GLU A 194 9.30 5.06 6.71
N PHE A 195 10.32 4.28 7.02
CA PHE A 195 10.36 2.84 6.76
C PHE A 195 10.18 2.10 8.07
N MET A 196 9.19 1.22 8.14
CA MET A 196 8.75 0.64 9.40
C MET A 196 8.72 -0.88 9.38
N VAL A 197 9.13 -1.48 10.50
CA VAL A 197 9.16 -2.93 10.70
C VAL A 197 8.41 -3.31 11.97
N LEU A 198 7.68 -4.42 11.92
CA LEU A 198 7.22 -5.15 13.09
C LEU A 198 7.91 -6.51 13.08
N GLU A 199 8.77 -6.73 14.08
CA GLU A 199 9.48 -8.02 14.22
C GLU A 199 8.58 -9.03 14.93
N ASN A 200 8.27 -10.14 14.26
CA ASN A 200 7.64 -11.29 14.90
C ASN A 200 8.75 -12.23 15.36
N ARG A 201 9.30 -11.95 16.56
CA ARG A 201 10.32 -12.80 17.16
C ARG A 201 9.74 -14.20 17.37
N LYS A 202 10.25 -15.19 16.64
CA LYS A 202 10.09 -16.60 17.03
C LYS A 202 10.68 -16.75 18.44
N GLN A 203 9.84 -17.06 19.42
CA GLN A 203 10.31 -17.54 20.73
C GLN A 203 10.94 -18.91 20.57
#